data_AF-A0A026WLJ1-F1
#
_entry.id   AF-A0A026WLJ1-F1
#
_cell.length_a   1.000
_cell.length_b   1.000
_cell.length_c   1.000
_cell.angle_alpha   90.00
_cell.angle_beta   90.00
_cell.angle_gamma   90.00
#
_symmetry.space_group_name_H-M   'P 1'
#
loop_
_entity.id
_entity.type
_entity.pdbx_description
1 polymer ?
#
loop_
_entity_poly.entity_id
_entity_poly.type
_entity_poly.pdbx_seq_one_letter_code
_entity_poly.pdbx_strand_id
1 'polypeptide(L)'
;MRNNKKNVKNKERSEEGNNKDKQRGKTFDKKKYRLQKYSNKYKISQWEERRKKAVLRGFYKELEKDRQNVAQTSSNFENTSKNTTEVTSTSKKKGHAFYKAKQEYQRKANEKKRRQEEAARTKAEREEALKRYKEKKIRNIKVLSQKTKKGQPVMKGRIEMLLEKIQRSVI
;
A
#
# COMPACT_ATOMS: atom_id res chain seq x y z
N MET A 1 -24.28 -30.52 -56.36
CA MET A 1 -23.03 -30.79 -57.12
C MET A 1 -22.34 -29.45 -57.35
N ARG A 2 -21.07 -29.16 -57.07
CA ARG A 2 -19.85 -29.94 -56.91
C ARG A 2 -18.89 -29.12 -56.02
N ASN A 3 -18.14 -29.82 -55.17
CA ASN A 3 -17.07 -29.31 -54.30
C ASN A 3 -15.90 -28.72 -55.11
N ASN A 4 -15.10 -27.84 -54.49
CA ASN A 4 -13.66 -28.00 -54.56
C ASN A 4 -12.92 -27.41 -53.35
N LYS A 5 -12.51 -28.32 -52.44
CA LYS A 5 -11.42 -28.14 -51.49
C LYS A 5 -10.10 -28.12 -52.26
N LYS A 6 -9.20 -27.17 -51.99
CA LYS A 6 -7.75 -27.45 -51.98
C LYS A 6 -7.08 -26.65 -50.87
N ASN A 7 -6.72 -27.38 -49.82
CA ASN A 7 -5.75 -27.03 -48.79
C ASN A 7 -4.50 -27.86 -49.10
N VAL A 8 -3.34 -27.22 -49.28
CA VAL A 8 -1.99 -27.82 -49.12
C VAL A 8 -1.08 -26.68 -48.69
N LYS A 9 -0.91 -26.47 -47.37
CA LYS A 9 0.21 -26.92 -46.52
C LYS A 9 1.61 -26.41 -46.89
N ASN A 10 2.19 -25.73 -45.89
CA ASN A 10 3.58 -25.73 -45.45
C ASN A 10 4.65 -25.00 -46.27
N LYS A 11 5.06 -23.84 -45.73
CA LYS A 11 6.45 -23.41 -45.76
C LYS A 11 6.84 -22.93 -44.36
N GLU A 12 7.22 -23.87 -43.52
CA GLU A 12 7.99 -23.61 -42.30
C GLU A 12 9.25 -22.85 -42.72
N ARG A 13 9.36 -21.60 -42.27
CA ARG A 13 10.60 -20.84 -42.37
C ARG A 13 11.16 -20.78 -40.96
N SER A 14 12.15 -21.63 -40.73
CA SER A 14 13.07 -21.62 -39.59
C SER A 14 13.55 -20.20 -39.31
N GLU A 15 13.08 -19.61 -38.21
CA GLU A 15 13.70 -18.41 -37.64
C GLU A 15 14.84 -18.80 -36.71
N GLU A 16 15.88 -19.39 -37.30
CA GLU A 16 17.23 -19.33 -36.73
C GLU A 16 17.99 -18.23 -37.46
N GLY A 17 18.30 -17.16 -36.73
CA GLY A 17 19.21 -16.13 -37.17
C GLY A 17 18.63 -14.72 -37.08
N ASN A 18 18.85 -14.05 -35.95
CA ASN A 18 19.57 -12.78 -35.95
C ASN A 18 19.84 -12.28 -34.53
N ASN A 19 20.86 -12.87 -33.89
CA ASN A 19 21.52 -12.31 -32.72
C ASN A 19 22.51 -11.19 -33.15
N LYS A 20 22.08 -10.30 -34.06
CA LYS A 20 22.91 -9.27 -34.71
C LYS A 20 22.31 -7.85 -34.74
N ASP A 21 21.33 -7.54 -33.89
CA ASP A 21 20.79 -6.18 -33.74
C ASP A 21 20.96 -5.60 -32.31
N LYS A 22 21.98 -6.05 -31.57
CA LYS A 22 22.24 -5.55 -30.20
C LYS A 22 22.94 -4.18 -30.13
N GLN A 23 23.16 -3.49 -31.24
CA GLN A 23 23.84 -2.18 -31.26
C GLN A 23 23.25 -1.14 -32.23
N ARG A 24 21.93 -1.17 -32.48
CA ARG A 24 21.25 0.03 -33.01
C ARG A 24 20.73 0.82 -31.81
N GLY A 25 21.18 2.07 -31.67
CA GLY A 25 20.92 2.92 -30.50
C GLY A 25 19.48 2.81 -30.06
N LYS A 26 19.26 2.44 -28.78
CA LYS A 26 17.93 2.20 -28.21
C LYS A 26 17.06 3.43 -28.45
N THR A 27 16.25 3.40 -29.51
CA THR A 27 15.34 4.48 -29.80
C THR A 27 14.34 4.53 -28.66
N PHE A 28 14.20 5.71 -28.04
CA PHE A 28 13.35 5.88 -26.89
C PHE A 28 11.90 5.63 -27.28
N ASP A 29 11.33 4.52 -26.82
CA ASP A 29 9.93 4.21 -27.03
C ASP A 29 9.06 5.17 -26.18
N LYS A 30 8.64 6.27 -26.82
CA LYS A 30 7.76 7.28 -26.24
C LYS A 30 6.44 6.68 -25.76
N LYS A 31 5.93 5.61 -26.40
CA LYS A 31 4.66 4.97 -26.01
C LYS A 31 4.84 4.17 -24.72
N LYS A 32 5.91 3.39 -24.61
CA LYS A 32 6.28 2.69 -23.36
C LYS A 32 6.54 3.68 -22.23
N TYR A 33 7.25 4.78 -22.50
CA TYR A 33 7.49 5.82 -21.50
C TYR A 33 6.20 6.47 -21.00
N ARG A 34 5.28 6.85 -21.89
CA ARG A 34 3.99 7.44 -21.49
C ARG A 34 3.18 6.47 -20.63
N LEU A 35 3.14 5.19 -20.99
CA LEU A 35 2.49 4.15 -20.17
C LEU A 35 3.17 4.03 -18.80
N GLN A 36 4.49 4.00 -18.74
CA GLN A 36 5.26 3.92 -17.50
C GLN A 36 5.11 5.18 -16.61
N LYS A 37 5.02 6.38 -17.19
CA LYS A 37 4.91 7.64 -16.43
C LYS A 37 3.50 7.97 -15.99
N TYR A 38 2.50 7.73 -16.83
CA TYR A 38 1.13 8.22 -16.60
C TYR A 38 0.13 7.13 -16.26
N SER A 39 0.42 5.85 -16.52
CA SER A 39 -0.50 4.77 -16.12
C SER A 39 -0.51 4.61 -14.60
N ASN A 40 -1.70 4.78 -14.01
CA ASN A 40 -1.90 4.54 -12.59
C ASN A 40 -1.56 3.08 -12.20
N LYS A 41 -1.95 2.12 -13.05
CA LYS A 41 -1.64 0.70 -12.87
C LYS A 41 -0.13 0.45 -12.77
N TYR A 42 0.65 1.12 -13.60
CA TYR A 42 2.11 1.00 -13.57
C TYR A 42 2.70 1.59 -12.28
N LYS A 43 2.22 2.75 -11.84
CA LYS A 43 2.66 3.37 -10.57
C LYS A 43 2.36 2.48 -9.36
N ILE A 44 1.18 1.86 -9.34
CA ILE A 44 0.79 0.91 -8.27
C ILE A 44 1.72 -0.30 -8.28
N SER A 45 1.98 -0.92 -9.45
CA SER A 45 2.91 -2.05 -9.57
C SER A 45 4.31 -1.70 -9.07
N GLN A 46 4.86 -0.54 -9.45
CA GLN A 46 6.16 -0.09 -8.99
C GLN A 46 6.21 0.13 -7.47
N TRP A 47 5.12 0.64 -6.89
CA TRP A 47 5.02 0.80 -5.44
C TRP A 47 4.99 -0.55 -4.72
N GLU A 48 4.22 -1.51 -5.22
CA GLU A 48 4.17 -2.88 -4.69
C GLU A 48 5.53 -3.58 -4.80
N GLU A 49 6.22 -3.44 -5.94
CA GLU A 49 7.57 -3.99 -6.13
C GLU A 49 8.57 -3.39 -5.15
N ARG A 50 8.54 -2.06 -4.93
CA ARG A 50 9.38 -1.40 -3.93
C ARG A 50 9.10 -1.93 -2.53
N ARG A 51 7.83 -2.12 -2.17
CA ARG A 51 7.43 -2.67 -0.88
C ARG A 51 7.93 -4.10 -0.69
N LYS A 52 7.76 -4.97 -1.69
CA LYS A 52 8.28 -6.35 -1.68
C LYS A 52 9.80 -6.37 -1.51
N LYS A 53 10.52 -5.52 -2.25
CA LYS A 53 11.99 -5.38 -2.12
C LYS A 53 12.40 -4.90 -0.73
N ALA A 54 11.65 -3.98 -0.11
CA ALA A 54 11.94 -3.50 1.23
C ALA A 54 11.78 -4.61 2.28
N VAL A 55 10.72 -5.41 2.20
CA VAL A 55 10.51 -6.59 3.06
C VAL A 55 11.66 -7.57 2.90
N LEU A 56 12.02 -7.90 1.66
CA LEU A 56 13.11 -8.83 1.37
C LEU A 56 14.47 -8.32 1.89
N ARG A 57 14.76 -7.03 1.72
CA ARG A 57 15.96 -6.39 2.30
C ARG A 57 15.98 -6.44 3.82
N GLY A 58 14.82 -6.25 4.47
CA GLY A 58 14.69 -6.40 5.91
C GLY A 58 15.06 -7.81 6.37
N PHE A 59 14.50 -8.82 5.71
CA PHE A 59 14.78 -10.23 5.99
C PHE A 59 16.27 -10.58 5.87
N TYR A 60 16.92 -10.24 4.74
CA TYR A 60 18.35 -10.51 4.58
C TYR A 60 19.22 -9.74 5.57
N LYS A 61 18.82 -8.53 5.95
CA LYS A 61 19.52 -7.73 6.96
C LYS A 61 19.43 -8.37 8.36
N GLU A 62 18.29 -8.98 8.69
CA GLU A 62 18.12 -9.75 9.93
C GLU A 62 19.02 -10.99 9.92
N LEU A 63 19.05 -11.76 8.83
CA LEU A 63 19.95 -12.91 8.70
C LEU A 63 21.43 -12.53 8.84
N GLU A 64 21.86 -11.44 8.22
CA GLU A 64 23.25 -10.97 8.35
C GLU A 64 23.55 -10.51 9.78
N LYS A 65 22.59 -9.85 10.44
CA LYS A 65 22.72 -9.44 11.84
C LYS A 65 22.83 -10.64 12.78
N ASP A 66 22.04 -11.68 12.56
CA ASP A 66 22.09 -12.91 13.35
C ASP A 66 23.44 -13.61 13.18
N ARG A 67 23.99 -13.66 11.97
CA ARG A 67 25.33 -14.18 11.71
C ARG A 67 26.42 -13.39 12.46
N GLN A 68 26.34 -12.06 12.46
CA GLN A 68 27.27 -11.19 13.19
C GLN A 68 27.13 -11.34 14.72
N ASN A 69 25.92 -11.51 15.24
CA ASN A 69 25.68 -11.80 16.66
C ASN A 69 26.25 -13.16 17.08
N VAL A 70 26.16 -14.19 16.23
CA VAL A 70 26.76 -15.51 16.48
C VAL A 70 28.29 -15.40 16.51
N ALA A 71 28.90 -14.64 15.59
CA ALA A 71 30.35 -14.43 15.57
C ALA A 71 30.85 -13.65 16.81
N GLN A 72 30.11 -12.64 17.26
CA GLN A 72 30.41 -11.88 18.48
C GLN A 72 30.20 -12.69 19.76
N THR A 73 29.22 -13.60 19.78
CA THR A 73 29.01 -14.50 20.92
C THR A 73 30.07 -15.61 21.00
N SER A 74 30.57 -16.11 19.86
CA SER A 74 31.70 -17.05 19.84
C SER A 74 33.03 -16.39 20.22
N SER A 75 33.30 -15.15 19.80
CA SER A 75 34.53 -14.43 20.21
C SER A 75 34.55 -14.06 21.69
N ASN A 76 33.38 -13.87 22.30
CA ASN A 76 33.27 -13.66 23.74
C ASN A 76 33.38 -14.96 24.56
N PHE A 77 33.20 -16.13 23.94
CA PHE A 77 33.36 -17.43 24.62
C PHE A 77 34.83 -17.86 24.69
N GLU A 78 35.63 -17.58 23.66
CA GLU A 78 37.08 -17.89 23.62
C GLU A 78 37.90 -17.04 24.62
N ASN A 79 37.48 -15.80 24.91
CA ASN A 79 38.17 -14.93 25.87
C ASN A 79 37.88 -15.26 27.36
N THR A 80 37.04 -16.26 27.65
CA THR A 80 36.67 -16.63 29.03
C THR A 80 37.38 -17.91 29.52
N SER A 81 38.22 -18.55 28.69
CA SER A 81 38.94 -19.78 29.08
C SER A 81 40.18 -19.55 29.97
N LYS A 82 40.46 -18.31 30.39
CA LYS A 82 41.54 -18.00 31.34
C LYS A 82 41.03 -17.08 32.46
N ASN A 83 40.03 -17.52 33.22
CA ASN A 83 39.77 -17.04 34.59
C ASN A 83 38.85 -18.05 35.29
N THR A 84 39.45 -19.01 35.98
CA THR A 84 38.83 -19.81 37.03
C THR A 84 38.39 -18.91 38.19
N THR A 85 37.31 -19.33 38.88
CA THR A 85 36.65 -18.72 40.06
C THR A 85 35.97 -17.38 39.75
N GLU A 86 34.64 -17.24 39.66
CA GLU A 86 33.62 -17.64 40.63
C GLU A 86 32.26 -17.87 39.93
N VAL A 87 31.69 -19.06 40.10
CA VAL A 87 30.31 -19.37 39.71
C VAL A 87 29.48 -19.41 40.97
N THR A 88 28.76 -18.34 41.29
CA THR A 88 27.44 -18.40 41.98
C THR A 88 26.79 -17.01 42.03
N SER A 89 25.98 -16.62 41.03
CA SER A 89 24.86 -15.66 41.23
C SER A 89 24.00 -15.34 39.97
N THR A 90 23.93 -16.18 38.94
CA THR A 90 23.13 -15.86 37.72
C THR A 90 21.73 -16.50 37.66
N SER A 91 21.37 -17.36 38.61
CA SER A 91 20.09 -18.11 38.56
C SER A 91 18.86 -17.33 39.07
N LYS A 92 19.04 -16.33 39.95
CA LYS A 92 17.92 -15.59 40.57
C LYS A 92 17.27 -14.52 39.67
N LYS A 93 17.87 -14.16 38.53
CA LYS A 93 17.36 -13.11 37.62
C LYS A 93 16.41 -13.62 36.52
N LYS A 94 16.34 -14.94 36.29
CA LYS A 94 15.58 -15.53 35.17
C LYS A 94 14.04 -15.42 35.34
N GLY A 95 13.53 -15.52 36.57
CA GLY A 95 12.09 -15.33 36.86
C GLY A 95 11.60 -13.89 36.59
N HIS A 96 12.45 -12.89 36.85
CA HIS A 96 12.14 -11.48 36.60
C HIS A 96 12.13 -11.13 35.09
N ALA A 97 13.00 -11.75 34.29
CA ALA A 97 13.04 -11.53 32.84
C ALA A 97 11.76 -12.01 32.14
N PHE A 98 11.27 -13.21 32.50
CA PHE A 98 10.02 -13.75 31.96
C PHE A 98 8.81 -12.90 32.35
N TYR A 99 8.73 -12.48 33.62
CA TYR A 99 7.67 -11.60 34.09
C TYR A 99 7.67 -10.24 33.36
N LYS A 100 8.84 -9.62 33.18
CA LYS A 100 8.99 -8.38 32.42
C LYS A 100 8.59 -8.55 30.95
N ALA A 101 8.96 -9.67 30.33
CA ALA A 101 8.56 -9.98 28.95
C ALA A 101 7.04 -10.14 28.81
N LYS A 102 6.38 -10.79 29.78
CA LYS A 102 4.92 -10.94 29.82
C LYS A 102 4.21 -9.58 29.95
N GLN A 103 4.71 -8.71 30.82
CA GLN A 103 4.15 -7.35 30.98
C GLN A 103 4.31 -6.51 29.71
N GLU A 104 5.48 -6.52 29.08
CA GLU A 104 5.73 -5.82 27.82
C GLU A 104 4.85 -6.36 26.68
N TYR A 105 4.63 -7.67 26.62
CA TYR A 105 3.71 -8.26 25.66
C TYR A 105 2.27 -7.75 25.86
N GLN A 106 1.77 -7.77 27.09
CA GLN A 106 0.43 -7.27 27.41
C GLN A 106 0.29 -5.78 27.08
N ARG A 107 1.31 -4.97 27.39
CA ARG A 107 1.34 -3.54 27.06
C ARG A 107 1.24 -3.33 25.54
N LYS A 108 2.03 -4.05 24.75
CA LYS A 108 2.00 -3.96 23.27
C LYS A 108 0.67 -4.44 22.69
N ALA A 109 0.10 -5.51 23.25
CA ALA A 109 -1.21 -6.00 22.84
C ALA A 109 -2.31 -4.95 23.10
N ASN A 110 -2.31 -4.33 24.27
CA ASN A 110 -3.25 -3.27 24.64
C ASN A 110 -3.08 -2.02 23.77
N GLU A 111 -1.84 -1.59 23.50
CA GLU A 111 -1.58 -0.47 22.61
C GLU A 111 -2.07 -0.75 21.18
N LYS A 112 -1.84 -1.96 20.68
CA LYS A 112 -2.34 -2.38 19.36
C LYS A 112 -3.86 -2.35 19.31
N LYS A 113 -4.54 -2.83 20.35
CA LYS A 113 -6.01 -2.78 20.46
C LYS A 113 -6.51 -1.34 20.46
N ARG A 114 -5.92 -0.46 21.28
CA ARG A 114 -6.28 0.96 21.33
C ARG A 114 -6.11 1.65 19.98
N ARG A 115 -4.98 1.40 19.30
CA ARG A 115 -4.71 1.94 17.96
C ARG A 115 -5.73 1.47 16.92
N GLN A 116 -6.17 0.21 17.00
CA GLN A 116 -7.21 -0.32 16.11
C GLN A 116 -8.56 0.35 16.37
N GLU A 117 -8.94 0.53 17.64
CA GLU A 117 -10.17 1.21 18.03
C GLU A 117 -10.18 2.68 17.57
N GLU A 118 -9.09 3.43 17.80
CA GLU A 118 -8.93 4.80 17.31
C GLU A 118 -8.99 4.89 15.78
N ALA A 119 -8.32 3.97 15.07
CA ALA A 119 -8.37 3.90 13.62
C ALA A 119 -9.78 3.57 13.10
N ALA A 120 -10.52 2.69 13.77
CA ALA A 120 -11.90 2.38 13.43
C ALA A 120 -12.83 3.58 13.66
N ARG A 121 -12.68 4.30 14.78
CA ARG A 121 -13.46 5.51 15.08
C ARG A 121 -13.23 6.60 14.04
N THR A 122 -11.97 6.93 13.76
CA THR A 122 -11.62 7.96 12.76
C THR A 122 -12.08 7.58 11.35
N LYS A 123 -12.06 6.28 11.01
CA LYS A 123 -12.62 5.80 9.74
C LYS A 123 -14.14 6.00 9.69
N ALA A 124 -14.86 5.62 10.73
CA ALA A 124 -16.31 5.77 10.81
C ALA A 124 -16.73 7.25 10.71
N GLU A 125 -16.05 8.14 11.41
CA GLU A 125 -16.30 9.60 11.36
C GLU A 125 -16.11 10.14 9.93
N ARG A 126 -15.02 9.75 9.26
CA ARG A 126 -14.78 10.14 7.86
C ARG A 126 -15.85 9.62 6.92
N GLU A 127 -16.27 8.37 7.09
CA GLU A 127 -17.32 7.77 6.26
C GLU A 127 -18.66 8.47 6.48
N GLU A 128 -19.01 8.80 7.73
CA GLU A 128 -20.21 9.58 8.04
C GLU A 128 -20.13 10.98 7.41
N ALA A 129 -19.03 11.71 7.58
CA ALA A 129 -18.85 13.03 6.98
C ALA A 129 -18.99 13.00 5.45
N LEU A 130 -18.42 11.99 4.80
CA LEU A 130 -18.57 11.79 3.35
C LEU A 130 -20.01 11.47 2.96
N LYS A 131 -20.72 10.65 3.74
CA LYS A 131 -22.14 10.33 3.52
C LYS A 131 -22.99 11.61 3.59
N ARG A 132 -22.83 12.41 4.66
CA ARG A 132 -23.51 13.70 4.83
C ARG A 132 -23.23 14.66 3.68
N TYR A 133 -21.97 14.74 3.25
CA TYR A 133 -21.58 15.57 2.10
C TYR A 133 -22.27 15.11 0.81
N LYS A 134 -22.28 13.80 0.51
CA LYS A 134 -22.93 13.25 -0.68
C LYS A 134 -24.43 13.50 -0.67
N GLU A 135 -25.09 13.27 0.46
CA GLU A 135 -26.53 13.54 0.64
C GLU A 135 -26.85 15.03 0.41
N LYS A 136 -26.06 15.94 0.99
CA LYS A 136 -26.21 17.38 0.79
C LYS A 136 -25.98 17.76 -0.68
N LYS A 137 -24.96 17.19 -1.32
CA LYS A 137 -24.64 17.44 -2.74
C LYS A 137 -25.79 16.99 -3.65
N ILE A 138 -26.34 15.80 -3.45
CA ILE A 138 -27.47 15.28 -4.24
C ILE A 138 -28.70 16.17 -4.07
N ARG A 139 -29.04 16.55 -2.83
CA ARG A 139 -30.15 17.47 -2.54
C ARG A 139 -29.97 18.81 -3.26
N ASN A 140 -28.78 19.40 -3.17
CA ASN A 140 -28.46 20.67 -3.82
C ASN A 140 -28.57 20.56 -5.35
N ILE A 141 -28.01 19.50 -5.95
CA ILE A 141 -28.11 19.29 -7.40
C ILE A 141 -29.57 19.11 -7.82
N LYS A 142 -30.37 18.36 -7.05
CA LYS A 142 -31.80 18.16 -7.34
C LYS A 142 -32.54 19.49 -7.40
N VAL A 143 -32.32 20.39 -6.43
CA VAL A 143 -32.94 21.72 -6.42
C VAL A 143 -32.41 22.61 -7.55
N LEU A 144 -31.09 22.65 -7.75
CA LEU A 144 -30.46 23.53 -8.75
C LEU A 144 -30.73 23.10 -10.18
N SER A 145 -30.89 21.80 -10.45
CA SER A 145 -31.14 21.26 -11.80
C SER A 145 -32.59 21.37 -12.27
N GLN A 146 -33.53 21.69 -11.37
CA GLN A 146 -34.93 21.86 -11.73
C GLN A 146 -35.13 23.04 -12.70
N LYS A 147 -35.88 22.76 -13.78
CA LYS A 147 -36.22 23.72 -14.83
C LYS A 147 -37.73 23.71 -15.09
N THR A 148 -38.25 24.83 -15.54
CA THR A 148 -39.63 24.96 -16.01
C THR A 148 -39.80 24.30 -17.37
N LYS A 149 -41.05 24.17 -17.86
CA LYS A 149 -41.33 23.65 -19.21
C LYS A 149 -40.60 24.42 -20.32
N LYS A 150 -40.29 25.70 -20.09
CA LYS A 150 -39.55 26.58 -21.00
C LYS A 150 -38.03 26.55 -20.79
N GLY A 151 -37.52 25.62 -19.96
CA GLY A 151 -36.08 25.43 -19.71
C GLY A 151 -35.43 26.42 -18.75
N GLN A 152 -36.17 27.42 -18.25
CA GLN A 152 -35.68 28.35 -17.25
C GLN A 152 -35.53 27.67 -15.89
N PRO A 153 -34.56 28.08 -15.05
CA PRO A 153 -34.41 27.51 -13.71
C PRO A 153 -35.62 27.82 -12.82
N VAL A 154 -36.04 26.84 -12.02
CA VAL A 154 -37.08 27.07 -11.01
C VAL A 154 -36.48 27.88 -9.86
N MET A 155 -36.98 29.11 -9.65
CA MET A 155 -36.39 30.04 -8.68
C MET A 155 -36.74 29.75 -7.22
N LYS A 156 -37.93 29.19 -6.93
CA LYS A 156 -38.41 28.94 -5.56
C LYS A 156 -37.37 28.26 -4.66
N GLY A 157 -36.92 27.06 -5.03
CA GLY A 157 -35.95 26.32 -4.23
C GLY A 157 -34.54 26.94 -4.21
N ARG A 158 -34.17 27.70 -5.26
CA ARG A 158 -32.89 28.41 -5.29
C ARG A 158 -32.86 29.59 -4.32
N ILE A 159 -33.98 30.30 -4.20
CA ILE A 159 -34.16 31.40 -3.25
C ILE A 159 -34.14 30.86 -1.81
N GLU A 160 -34.84 29.76 -1.53
CA GLU A 160 -34.80 29.10 -0.22
C GLU A 160 -33.36 28.70 0.18
N MET A 161 -32.60 28.09 -0.73
CA MET A 161 -31.19 27.77 -0.51
C MET A 161 -30.30 29.01 -0.28
N LEU A 162 -30.61 30.12 -0.93
CA LEU A 162 -29.86 31.37 -0.76
C LEU A 162 -30.17 32.00 0.60
N LEU A 163 -31.44 32.04 0.99
CA LEU A 163 -31.88 32.53 2.30
C LEU A 163 -31.22 31.73 3.42
N GLU A 164 -31.21 30.40 3.32
CA GLU A 164 -30.56 29.52 4.28
C GLU A 164 -29.05 29.84 4.42
N LYS A 165 -28.35 30.17 3.33
CA LYS A 165 -26.94 30.57 3.38
C LYS A 165 -26.75 31.92 4.07
N ILE A 166 -27.60 32.89 3.79
CA ILE A 166 -27.54 34.23 4.41
C ILE A 166 -27.78 34.10 5.92
N GLN A 167 -28.80 33.36 6.34
CA GLN A 167 -29.09 33.14 7.76
C GLN A 167 -27.92 32.47 8.50
N ARG A 168 -27.25 31.51 7.86
CA ARG A 168 -26.05 30.85 8.43
C ARG A 168 -24.80 31.73 8.47
N SER A 169 -24.75 32.81 7.69
CA SER A 169 -23.61 33.75 7.69
C SER A 169 -23.82 34.96 8.58
N VAL A 170 -25.08 35.27 8.90
CA VAL A 170 -25.47 36.40 9.76
C VAL A 170 -25.48 36.00 11.25
N ILE A 171 -25.44 34.69 11.53
CA ILE A 171 -25.19 34.09 12.85
C ILE A 171 -23.73 33.65 12.89
#